data_AF-A0A525HMW3-F1
#
_entry.id   AF-A0A525HMW3-F1
#
_cell.length_a   1.000
_cell.length_b   1.000
_cell.length_c   1.000
_cell.angle_alpha   90.00
_cell.angle_beta   90.00
_cell.angle_gamma   90.00
#
_symmetry.space_group_name_H-M   'P 1'
#
loop_
_entity.id
_entity.type
_entity.pdbx_description
1 polymer ?
#
loop_
_entity_poly.entity_id
_entity_poly.type
_entity_poly.pdbx_seq_one_letter_code
_entity_poly.pdbx_strand_id
1 'polypeptide(L)' 'MFSSRIFRSRWAALFWAGGILWTAYDVAEANAPDPAANNISAAEQDATGEAVTNADLAILANAMGSN' A
#
# COMPACT_ATOMS: atom_id res chain seq x y z
N MET A 1 22.13 -29.90 20.88
CA MET A 1 21.61 -30.76 19.80
C MET A 1 20.10 -30.52 19.73
N PHE A 2 19.64 -29.60 18.88
CA PHE A 2 18.21 -29.36 18.72
C PHE A 2 17.60 -30.61 18.09
N SER A 3 16.76 -31.31 18.84
CA SER A 3 16.16 -32.57 18.40
C SER A 3 15.25 -32.30 17.21
N SER A 4 15.69 -32.65 16.00
CA SER A 4 14.93 -32.55 14.74
C SER A 4 13.67 -33.45 14.69
N ARG A 5 13.21 -33.97 15.84
CA ARG A 5 12.09 -34.91 15.96
C ARG A 5 10.71 -34.24 15.94
N ILE A 6 10.62 -32.91 15.98
CA ILE A 6 9.33 -32.20 15.97
C ILE A 6 8.52 -32.47 14.69
N PHE A 7 9.18 -32.84 13.58
CA PHE A 7 8.55 -33.12 12.29
C PHE A 7 8.20 -34.60 12.04
N ARG A 8 8.24 -35.49 13.04
CA ARG A 8 7.80 -36.88 12.82
C ARG A 8 6.29 -36.97 12.58
N SER A 9 5.54 -36.04 13.18
CA SER A 9 4.11 -35.87 12.93
C SER A 9 3.92 -34.87 11.78
N ARG A 10 3.51 -35.38 10.62
CA ARG A 10 3.19 -34.56 9.43
C ARG A 10 2.12 -33.51 9.75
N TRP A 11 1.23 -33.81 10.68
CA TRP A 11 0.18 -32.90 11.14
C TRP A 11 0.72 -31.80 12.06
N ALA A 12 1.62 -32.13 12.99
CA ALA A 12 2.24 -31.11 13.85
C ALA A 12 3.05 -30.11 13.01
N ALA A 13 3.72 -30.59 11.95
CA ALA A 13 4.43 -29.74 11.01
C ALA A 13 3.49 -28.72 10.31
N LEU A 14 2.30 -29.16 9.90
CA LEU A 14 1.30 -28.31 9.26
C LEU A 14 0.75 -27.24 10.20
N PHE A 15 0.44 -27.60 11.44
CA PHE A 15 0.00 -26.61 12.44
C PHE A 15 1.10 -25.61 12.78
N TRP A 16 2.35 -26.07 12.82
CA TRP A 16 3.50 -25.20 13.07
C TRP A 16 3.74 -24.23 11.91
N ALA A 17 3.69 -24.72 10.67
CA ALA A 17 3.77 -23.88 9.48
C ALA A 17 2.61 -22.89 9.41
N GLY A 18 1.37 -23.33 9.67
CA GLY A 18 0.20 -22.45 9.72
C GLY A 18 0.34 -21.32 10.73
N GLY A 19 0.88 -21.62 11.92
CA GLY A 19 1.18 -20.58 12.93
C GLY A 19 2.21 -19.56 12.45
N ILE A 20 3.24 -19.98 11.71
CA ILE A 20 4.22 -19.05 11.11
C ILE A 20 3.60 -18.19 10.01
N LEU A 21 2.78 -18.79 9.14
CA LEU A 21 2.10 -18.02 8.11
C LEU A 21 1.16 -16.97 8.72
N TRP A 22 0.47 -17.32 9.81
CA TRP A 22 -0.37 -16.38 10.54
C TRP A 22 0.43 -15.20 11.10
N THR A 23 1.54 -15.45 11.79
CA THR A 23 2.35 -14.36 12.36
C THR A 23 3.03 -13.51 11.29
N ALA A 24 3.47 -14.11 10.19
CA ALA A 24 4.02 -13.38 9.06
C ALA A 24 2.96 -12.47 8.41
N TYR A 25 1.72 -12.94 8.30
CA TYR A 25 0.60 -12.16 7.79
C TYR A 25 0.28 -10.97 8.70
N ASP A 26 0.15 -11.18 10.02
CA ASP A 26 -0.14 -10.12 11.00
C ASP A 26 0.96 -9.04 11.00
N VAL A 27 2.24 -9.47 10.94
CA VAL A 27 3.38 -8.54 10.82
C VAL A 27 3.39 -7.79 9.49
N ALA A 28 3.08 -8.46 8.37
CA ALA A 28 3.04 -7.82 7.07
C ALA A 28 1.89 -6.81 6.96
N GLU A 29 0.71 -7.13 7.51
CA GLU A 29 -0.44 -6.25 7.56
C GLU A 29 -0.17 -5.03 8.45
N ALA A 30 0.43 -5.22 9.63
CA ALA A 30 0.79 -4.12 10.53
C ALA A 30 1.80 -3.14 9.92
N ASN A 31 2.61 -3.58 8.94
CA ASN A 31 3.58 -2.76 8.23
C ASN A 31 3.15 -2.41 6.80
N ALA A 32 1.95 -2.83 6.38
CA ALA A 32 1.42 -2.46 5.10
C ALA A 32 1.11 -0.95 5.13
N PRO A 33 1.61 -0.16 4.15
CA PRO A 33 1.16 1.21 3.99
C PRO A 33 -0.36 1.19 3.83
N ASP A 34 -1.07 1.98 4.62
CA ASP A 34 -2.51 2.13 4.49
C ASP A 34 -2.84 2.46 3.02
N PRO A 35 -3.62 1.65 2.30
CA PRO A 35 -4.02 1.97 0.94
C PRO A 35 -4.76 3.32 0.87
N ALA A 36 -5.34 3.80 1.97
CA ALA A 36 -5.90 5.15 2.07
C ALA A 36 -4.84 6.26 2.19
N ALA A 37 -3.63 5.98 2.71
CA ALA A 37 -2.53 6.95 2.72
C ALA A 37 -1.92 7.17 1.33
N ASN A 38 -2.02 6.19 0.42
CA ASN A 38 -1.69 6.35 -1.00
C ASN A 38 -2.76 7.11 -1.80
N ASN A 39 -3.91 7.44 -1.20
CA ASN A 39 -4.92 8.35 -1.74
C ASN A 39 -4.72 9.80 -1.26
N ILE A 40 -3.54 10.16 -0.74
CA ILE A 40 -3.12 11.55 -0.81
C ILE A 40 -2.82 11.78 -2.29
N SER A 41 -3.84 12.23 -3.05
CA SER A 41 -3.66 12.75 -4.39
C SER A 41 -2.42 13.62 -4.36
N ALA A 42 -1.35 13.18 -5.03
CA ALA A 42 -0.17 14.02 -5.21
C ALA A 42 -0.71 15.35 -5.72
N ALA A 43 -0.42 16.44 -5.00
CA ALA A 43 -0.93 17.76 -5.37
C ALA A 43 -0.64 17.94 -6.87
N GLU A 44 -1.68 18.14 -7.68
CA GLU A 44 -1.49 18.23 -9.12
C GLU A 44 -0.56 19.41 -9.36
N GLN A 45 0.54 19.16 -10.08
CA GLN A 45 1.55 20.16 -10.39
C GLN A 45 1.44 20.53 -11.87
N ASP A 46 1.55 21.81 -12.17
CA ASP A 46 1.67 22.30 -13.54
C ASP A 46 3.00 21.84 -14.18
N ALA A 47 3.14 21.98 -15.50
CA ALA A 47 4.36 21.67 -16.26
C ALA A 47 5.62 22.40 -15.74
N THR A 48 5.43 23.45 -14.94
CA THR A 48 6.49 24.21 -14.27
C THR A 48 6.87 23.66 -12.88
N GLY A 49 6.16 22.65 -12.38
CA GLY A 49 6.37 22.05 -11.05
C GLY A 49 5.66 22.77 -9.90
N GLU A 50 4.95 23.86 -10.19
CA GLU A 50 4.13 24.59 -9.22
C GLU A 50 2.79 23.90 -8.98
N ALA A 51 2.23 24.04 -7.77
CA ALA A 51 0.93 23.45 -7.45
C ALA A 51 -0.20 24.12 -8.26
N VAL A 52 -1.06 23.32 -8.89
CA VAL A 52 -2.23 23.79 -9.64
C VAL A 52 -3.17 24.56 -8.70
N THR A 53 -3.44 25.82 -9.02
CA THR A 53 -4.31 26.70 -8.24
C THR A 53 -5.68 26.86 -8.90
N ASN A 54 -6.66 27.32 -8.13
CA ASN A 54 -8.00 27.62 -8.65
C ASN A 54 -8.00 28.69 -9.77
N ALA A 55 -6.98 29.55 -9.82
CA ALA A 55 -6.84 30.54 -10.89
C ALA A 55 -6.49 29.87 -12.23
N ASP A 56 -5.61 28.86 -12.20
CA ASP A 56 -5.21 28.10 -13.39
C ASP A 56 -6.41 27.36 -14.00
N LEU A 57 -7.23 26.74 -13.14
CA LEU A 57 -8.47 26.06 -13.53
C LEU A 57 -9.49 27.02 -14.18
N ALA A 58 -9.58 28.26 -13.70
CA ALA A 58 -10.47 29.28 -14.26
C ALA A 58 -10.01 29.72 -15.66
N ILE A 59 -8.70 29.86 -15.87
CA ILE A 59 -8.13 30.18 -17.18
C ILE A 59 -8.38 29.03 -18.17
N LEU A 60 -8.15 27.79 -17.75
CA LEU A 60 -8.42 26.59 -18.56
C LEU A 60 -9.89 26.46 -18.93
N ALA A 61 -10.81 26.68 -17.98
CA ALA A 61 -12.25 26.64 -18.24
C ALA A 61 -12.66 27.70 -19.28
N ASN A 62 -12.13 28.91 -19.18
CA ASN A 62 -12.37 29.97 -20.16
C ASN A 62 -11.78 29.64 -21.54
N ALA A 63 -10.60 29.04 -21.60
CA ALA A 63 -9.97 28.63 -22.86
C ALA A 63 -10.73 27.49 -23.56
N MET A 64 -11.28 26.54 -22.79
CA MET A 64 -12.09 25.43 -23.34
C MET A 64 -13.49 25.87 -23.78
N GLY A 65 -14.10 26.85 -23.10
CA GLY A 65 -15.43 27.38 -23.44
C GLY A 65 -15.47 28.39 -24.58
N SER A 66 -14.31 28.83 -25.08
CA SER A 66 -14.18 29.83 -26.16
C SER A 66 -14.07 29.22 -27.57
N ASN A 67 -14.55 27.98 -27.78
CA ASN A 67 -14.69 27.38 -29.11
C ASN A 67 -16.15 27.42 -29.59
#